data_AF-A0A524P3D6-F1
#
_entry.id   AF-A0A524P3D6-F1
#
_cell.length_a   1.000
_cell.length_b   1.000
_cell.length_c   1.000
_cell.angle_alpha   90.00
_cell.angle_beta   90.00
_cell.angle_gamma   90.00
#
_symmetry.space_group_name_H-M   'P 1'
#
loop_
_entity.id
_entity.type
_entity.pdbx_description
1 polymer ?
#
loop_
_entity_poly.entity_id
_entity_poly.type
_entity_poly.pdbx_seq_one_letter_code
_entity_poly.pdbx_strand_id
1 'polypeptide(L)'
;MYKMSRSTYVLARALVQTRYVAMPNIILDEPVVPELIQGNATPEALAAELLALLDDSERRAKTVKRLAEVRKALVHEGAADRAATFALGLLG
;
A
#
# COMPACT_ATOMS: atom_id res chain seq x y z
N MET A 1 6.62 -2.98 -14.92
CA MET A 1 6.25 -4.37 -14.59
C MET A 1 7.46 -5.03 -13.91
N TYR A 2 7.49 -5.14 -12.58
CA TYR A 2 8.59 -5.78 -11.85
C TYR A 2 8.19 -7.23 -11.57
N LYS A 3 8.80 -8.19 -12.26
CA LYS A 3 8.50 -9.62 -12.13
C LYS A 3 9.59 -10.24 -11.26
N MET A 4 9.31 -10.40 -9.95
CA MET A 4 10.21 -11.19 -9.10
C MET A 4 10.29 -12.62 -9.60
N SER A 5 11.45 -13.25 -9.46
CA SER A 5 11.58 -14.69 -9.69
C SER A 5 10.71 -15.43 -8.68
N ARG A 6 10.13 -16.57 -9.10
CA ARG A 6 9.22 -17.36 -8.26
C ARG A 6 9.86 -17.81 -6.94
N SER A 7 11.17 -18.10 -6.95
CA SER A 7 11.94 -18.46 -5.76
C SER A 7 12.03 -17.32 -4.76
N THR A 8 12.32 -16.10 -5.21
CA THR A 8 12.39 -14.92 -4.32
C THR A 8 11.02 -14.57 -3.77
N TYR A 9 9.93 -14.76 -4.53
CA TYR A 9 8.58 -14.56 -4.00
C TYR A 9 8.21 -15.56 -2.89
N VAL A 10 8.53 -16.85 -3.06
CA VAL A 10 8.26 -17.87 -2.04
C VAL A 10 9.04 -17.58 -0.76
N LEU A 11 10.32 -17.20 -0.89
CA LEU A 11 11.15 -16.83 0.26
C LEU A 11 10.65 -15.55 0.93
N ALA A 12 10.34 -14.51 0.15
CA ALA A 12 9.79 -13.26 0.66
C ALA A 12 8.44 -13.49 1.36
N ARG A 13 7.56 -14.34 0.82
CA ARG A 13 6.27 -14.66 1.45
C ARG A 13 6.44 -15.47 2.74
N ALA A 14 7.48 -16.29 2.83
CA ALA A 14 7.79 -17.02 4.06
C ALA A 14 8.38 -16.10 5.15
N LEU A 15 9.11 -15.05 4.76
CA LEU A 15 9.73 -14.08 5.66
C LEU A 15 8.80 -12.91 6.05
N VAL A 16 7.90 -12.52 5.15
CA VAL A 16 6.96 -11.39 5.33
C VAL A 16 5.62 -11.94 5.82
N GLN A 17 5.35 -11.83 7.12
CA GLN A 17 4.09 -12.25 7.75
C GLN A 17 2.97 -11.20 7.65
N THR A 18 2.99 -10.33 6.64
CA THR A 18 1.99 -9.25 6.53
C THR A 18 0.79 -9.71 5.71
N ARG A 19 -0.43 -9.45 6.21
CA ARG A 19 -1.69 -9.77 5.55
C ARG A 19 -1.88 -9.01 4.22
N TYR A 20 -1.27 -7.83 4.13
CA TYR A 20 -1.34 -6.92 2.99
C TYR A 20 0.06 -6.51 2.54
N VAL A 21 0.18 -6.12 1.27
CA VAL A 21 1.43 -5.59 0.68
C VAL A 21 1.34 -4.10 0.41
N ALA A 22 0.16 -3.60 0.02
CA ALA A 22 -0.02 -2.19 -0.25
C ALA A 22 -0.07 -1.39 1.07
N MET A 23 0.71 -0.33 1.16
CA MET A 23 0.77 0.53 2.35
C MET A 23 -0.61 1.01 2.84
N PRO A 24 -1.55 1.47 1.99
CA PRO A 24 -2.91 1.82 2.43
C PRO A 24 -3.64 0.70 3.16
N ASN A 25 -3.48 -0.53 2.68
CA ASN A 25 -4.13 -1.71 3.22
C ASN A 25 -3.51 -2.13 4.55
N ILE A 26 -2.18 -2.03 4.67
CA ILE A 26 -1.46 -2.29 5.91
C ILE A 26 -1.87 -1.31 7.02
N ILE A 27 -1.95 -0.01 6.70
CA ILE A 27 -2.23 1.04 7.69
C ILE A 27 -3.63 0.92 8.28
N LEU A 28 -4.62 0.55 7.46
CA LEU A 28 -6.01 0.42 7.91
C LEU A 28 -6.43 -1.03 8.20
N ASP A 29 -5.52 -1.99 8.08
CA ASP A 29 -5.74 -3.44 8.18
C ASP A 29 -6.98 -3.93 7.40
N GLU A 30 -7.15 -3.42 6.19
CA GLU A 30 -8.26 -3.78 5.30
C GLU A 30 -7.89 -3.65 3.82
N PRO A 31 -8.60 -4.29 2.88
CA PRO A 31 -8.34 -4.14 1.46
C PRO A 31 -8.91 -2.82 0.91
N VAL A 32 -8.28 -1.69 1.23
CA VAL A 32 -8.62 -0.34 0.71
C VAL A 32 -8.48 -0.28 -0.81
N VAL A 33 -7.40 -0.86 -1.33
CA VAL A 33 -7.11 -0.96 -2.77
C VAL A 33 -6.90 -2.42 -3.18
N PRO A 34 -7.29 -2.80 -4.41
CA PRO A 34 -7.08 -4.16 -4.90
C PRO A 34 -5.60 -4.50 -4.99
N GLU A 35 -5.23 -5.70 -4.54
CA GLU A 35 -3.86 -6.23 -4.62
C GLU A 35 -3.80 -7.39 -5.63
N LEU A 36 -3.54 -7.06 -6.89
CA LEU A 36 -3.27 -8.04 -7.94
C LEU A 36 -1.78 -8.38 -7.94
N ILE A 37 -1.39 -9.47 -7.26
CA ILE A 37 0.02 -9.83 -7.05
C ILE A 37 0.38 -11.13 -7.81
N GLN A 38 1.60 -11.19 -8.33
CA GLN A 38 2.18 -12.35 -9.01
C GLN A 38 1.30 -12.85 -10.17
N GLY A 39 0.78 -14.08 -10.07
CA GLY A 39 -0.04 -14.70 -11.11
C GLY A 39 -1.38 -14.00 -11.33
N ASN A 40 -1.86 -13.24 -10.34
CA ASN A 40 -3.12 -12.49 -10.45
C ASN A 40 -2.94 -11.13 -11.13
N ALA A 41 -1.69 -10.68 -11.33
CA ALA A 41 -1.36 -9.42 -11.99
C ALA A 41 -1.33 -9.57 -13.52
N THR A 42 -2.40 -10.12 -14.10
CA THR A 42 -2.51 -10.25 -15.56
C THR A 42 -3.08 -8.98 -16.19
N PRO A 43 -2.79 -8.71 -17.48
CA PRO A 43 -3.35 -7.55 -18.18
C PRO A 43 -4.89 -7.49 -18.11
N GLU A 44 -5.55 -8.64 -18.24
CA GLU A 44 -7.01 -8.75 -18.23
C GLU A 44 -7.59 -8.42 -16.85
N ALA A 45 -6.97 -8.97 -15.78
CA ALA A 45 -7.38 -8.70 -14.41
C ALA A 45 -7.18 -7.22 -14.05
N LEU A 46 -6.05 -6.63 -14.47
CA LEU A 46 -5.77 -5.21 -14.26
C LEU A 46 -6.78 -4.33 -15.01
N ALA A 47 -7.05 -4.63 -16.28
CA ALA A 47 -8.00 -3.86 -17.08
C ALA A 47 -9.42 -3.94 -16.50
N ALA A 48 -9.88 -5.14 -16.14
CA ALA A 48 -11.19 -5.33 -15.53
C ALA A 48 -11.32 -4.56 -14.21
N GLU A 49 -10.30 -4.60 -13.36
CA GLU A 49 -10.32 -3.92 -12.06
C GLU A 49 -10.28 -2.38 -12.21
N LEU A 50 -9.49 -1.88 -13.16
CA LEU A 50 -9.46 -0.45 -13.47
C LEU A 50 -10.80 0.04 -14.01
N LEU A 51 -11.41 -0.68 -14.95
CA LEU A 51 -12.73 -0.35 -15.49
C LEU A 51 -13.80 -0.38 -14.40
N ALA A 52 -13.83 -1.43 -13.56
CA ALA A 52 -14.75 -1.52 -12.44
C ALA A 52 -14.62 -0.34 -11.46
N LEU A 53 -13.40 0.15 -11.21
CA LEU A 53 -13.17 1.31 -10.35
C LEU A 53 -13.58 2.64 -11.02
N LEU A 54 -13.48 2.74 -12.35
CA LEU A 54 -13.87 3.93 -13.10
C LEU A 54 -15.39 4.04 -13.24
N ASP A 55 -16.07 2.92 -13.49
CA ASP A 55 -17.50 2.87 -13.74
C ASP A 55 -18.32 2.91 -12.44
N ASP A 56 -17.80 2.36 -11.34
CA ASP A 56 -18.45 2.39 -10.03
C ASP A 56 -18.06 3.65 -9.24
N SER A 57 -18.88 4.70 -9.41
CA SER A 57 -18.68 5.99 -8.73
C SER A 57 -18.77 5.90 -7.20
N GLU A 58 -19.59 4.98 -6.66
CA GLU A 58 -19.76 4.81 -5.21
C GLU A 58 -18.51 4.16 -4.62
N ARG A 59 -18.04 3.08 -5.25
CA ARG A 59 -16.79 2.40 -4.89
C ARG A 59 -15.62 3.36 -4.94
N ARG A 60 -15.52 4.17 -6.01
CA ARG A 60 -14.47 5.19 -6.13
C ARG A 60 -14.52 6.20 -4.99
N ALA A 61 -15.70 6.73 -4.67
CA ALA A 61 -15.86 7.70 -3.59
C ALA A 61 -15.47 7.10 -2.22
N LYS A 62 -15.84 5.84 -1.97
CA LYS A 62 -15.44 5.10 -0.77
C LYS A 62 -13.92 4.93 -0.69
N THR A 63 -13.27 4.52 -1.78
CA THR A 63 -11.80 4.37 -1.84
C THR A 63 -11.10 5.69 -1.57
N VAL A 64 -11.53 6.79 -2.19
CA VAL A 64 -10.97 8.13 -1.95
C VAL A 64 -11.10 8.53 -0.48
N LYS A 65 -12.26 8.29 0.14
CA LYS A 65 -12.49 8.56 1.56
C LYS A 65 -11.53 7.76 2.44
N ARG A 66 -11.34 6.47 2.18
CA ARG A 66 -10.41 5.62 2.96
C ARG A 66 -8.97 6.05 2.77
N LEU A 67 -8.54 6.41 1.56
CA LEU A 67 -7.21 6.97 1.31
C LEU A 67 -6.96 8.30 2.04
N ALA A 68 -8.00 9.13 2.22
CA ALA A 68 -7.90 10.32 3.05
C ALA A 68 -7.65 9.98 4.53
N GLU A 69 -8.26 8.92 5.06
CA GLU A 69 -7.98 8.43 6.41
C GLU A 69 -6.56 7.86 6.54
N VAL A 70 -6.05 7.14 5.52
CA VAL A 70 -4.64 6.71 5.46
C VAL A 70 -3.71 7.91 5.56
N ARG A 71 -3.97 8.97 4.79
CA ARG A 71 -3.16 10.20 4.82
C ARG A 71 -3.14 10.81 6.22
N LYS A 72 -4.29 10.90 6.89
CA LYS A 72 -4.37 11.41 8.26
C LYS A 72 -3.57 10.56 9.25
N ALA A 73 -3.62 9.24 9.11
CA ALA A 73 -2.86 8.32 9.95
C ALA A 73 -1.34 8.43 9.74
N LEU A 74 -0.88 8.83 8.55
CA LEU A 74 0.55 8.98 8.23
C LEU A 74 1.11 10.36 8.58
N VAL A 75 0.34 11.42 8.36
CA VAL A 75 0.81 12.79 8.55
C VAL A 75 0.83 13.13 10.03
N HIS A 76 2.04 13.22 10.58
CA HIS A 76 2.27 13.73 11.93
C HIS A 76 3.02 15.07 11.79
N GLU A 77 2.43 16.15 12.28
CA GLU A 77 3.10 17.46 12.31
C GLU A 77 4.46 17.34 13.03
N GLY A 78 5.47 18.08 12.55
CA GLY A 78 6.82 18.07 13.12
C GLY A 78 7.62 16.78 12.89
N ALA A 79 7.23 15.91 11.96
CA ALA A 79 8.01 14.70 11.65
C ALA A 79 9.47 15.01 11.25
N ALA A 80 9.66 16.06 10.44
CA ALA A 80 10.99 16.53 10.06
C ALA A 80 11.78 17.08 11.27
N ASP A 81 11.12 17.87 12.13
CA ASP A 81 11.76 18.45 13.33
C ASP A 81 12.16 17.36 14.34
N ARG A 82 11.33 16.34 14.52
CA ARG A 82 11.66 15.16 15.33
C ARG A 82 12.85 14.40 14.76
N ALA A 83 12.88 14.19 13.44
CA ALA A 83 13.98 13.53 12.77
C ALA A 83 15.29 14.34 12.90
N ALA A 84 15.24 15.66 12.73
CA ALA A 84 16.39 16.55 12.91
C ALA A 84 16.90 16.53 14.36
N THR A 85 15.99 16.62 15.33
CA THR A 85 16.32 16.55 16.76
C THR A 85 16.99 15.23 17.12
N PHE A 86 16.46 14.11 16.62
CA PHE A 86 17.05 12.79 16.81
C PHE A 86 18.45 12.69 16.20
N ALA A 87 18.64 13.19 14.97
CA ALA A 87 19.93 13.20 14.30
C ALA A 87 20.98 14.04 15.05
N LEU A 88 20.61 15.22 15.56
CA LEU A 88 21.49 16.04 16.39
C LEU A 88 21.91 15.31 17.69
N GLY A 89 21.01 14.56 18.32
CA GLY A 89 21.34 13.75 19.50
C GLY A 89 22.34 12.60 19.24
N LEU A 90 22.45 12.13 17.99
CA LEU A 90 23.44 11.12 17.60
C LEU A 90 24.84 11.69 17.34
N LEU A 91 24.95 13.02 17.17
CA LEU A 91 26.20 13.74 16.88
C LEU A 91 26.90 14.27 18.15
N GLY A 92 26.42 13.87 19.34
CA GLY A 92 27.07 14.18 20.62
C GLY A 92 28.51 13.71 20.68
#